data_AF-A0A3E0JD94-F1
#
_entry.id   AF-A0A3E0JD94-F1
#
_cell.length_a   1.000
_cell.length_b   1.000
_cell.length_c   1.000
_cell.angle_alpha   90.00
_cell.angle_beta   90.00
_cell.angle_gamma   90.00
#
_symmetry.space_group_name_H-M   'P 1'
#
loop_
_entity.id
_entity.type
_entity.pdbx_description
1 polymer ?
#
loop_
_entity_poly.entity_id
_entity_poly.type
_entity_poly.pdbx_seq_one_letter_code
_entity_poly.pdbx_strand_id
1 'polypeptide(L)'
;MELVFVRHGEGEHTATPDGLHTLHPALTTRGERQAIKLQETWSLSSEDLLIVSPTIRTLQTAERWTEDISCRRVVSPAVGPRMFPQKKEWKTLPCDRALGKDRVSAEFQDFHLIGERWEEGINDIPEKEFVDVASELIHWCKQQGKDRVFVVTHDGTMTAYRQWIEGKTLTRGDFPKETGWVRVKVE
;
A
#
# COMPACT_ATOMS: atom_id res chain seq x y z
N MET A 1 -10.37 -15.48 -3.88
CA MET A 1 -9.68 -14.69 -2.82
C MET A 1 -10.22 -13.27 -2.85
N GLU A 2 -10.39 -12.62 -1.69
CA GLU A 2 -10.75 -11.20 -1.58
C GLU A 2 -9.49 -10.36 -1.30
N LEU A 3 -9.30 -9.29 -2.06
CA LEU A 3 -8.32 -8.24 -1.78
C LEU A 3 -9.02 -7.04 -1.16
N VAL A 4 -8.53 -6.58 -0.02
CA VAL A 4 -9.00 -5.36 0.64
C VAL A 4 -7.87 -4.35 0.65
N PHE A 5 -7.95 -3.37 -0.24
CA PHE A 5 -6.98 -2.29 -0.24
C PHE A 5 -7.39 -1.22 0.78
N VAL A 6 -6.42 -0.71 1.52
CA VAL A 6 -6.57 0.32 2.54
C VAL A 6 -5.56 1.42 2.28
N ARG A 7 -6.02 2.67 2.19
CA ARG A 7 -5.12 3.83 2.10
C ARG A 7 -4.47 4.06 3.46
N HIS A 8 -3.19 4.41 3.49
CA HIS A 8 -2.51 4.78 4.74
C HIS A 8 -3.24 5.89 5.51
N GLY A 9 -2.98 6.00 6.81
CA GLY A 9 -3.44 7.12 7.64
C GLY A 9 -2.83 8.45 7.21
N GLU A 10 -3.35 9.57 7.72
CA GLU A 10 -2.85 10.91 7.41
C GLU A 10 -1.33 11.00 7.61
N GLY A 11 -0.62 11.35 6.54
CA GLY A 11 0.83 11.53 6.55
C GLY A 11 1.20 13.01 6.71
N GLU A 12 2.39 13.27 7.22
CA GLU A 12 2.92 14.63 7.38
C GLU A 12 2.94 15.40 6.05
N HIS A 13 3.13 14.71 4.92
CA HIS A 13 3.18 15.33 3.60
C HIS A 13 1.85 15.96 3.15
N THR A 14 0.71 15.53 3.72
CA THR A 14 -0.61 16.12 3.42
C THR A 14 -0.99 17.23 4.39
N ALA A 15 -0.21 17.45 5.46
CA ALA A 15 -0.52 18.42 6.50
C ALA A 15 -0.07 19.85 6.15
N THR A 16 0.85 20.01 5.20
CA THR A 16 1.38 21.33 4.78
C THR A 16 1.48 21.43 3.26
N PRO A 17 1.42 22.65 2.67
CA PRO A 17 1.50 22.85 1.22
C PRO A 17 2.76 22.26 0.56
N ASP A 18 3.92 22.35 1.24
CA ASP A 18 5.21 21.88 0.71
C ASP A 18 5.54 20.45 1.16
N GLY A 19 4.64 19.79 1.89
CA GLY A 19 4.89 18.49 2.51
C GLY A 19 5.21 17.37 1.52
N LEU A 20 4.82 17.51 0.25
CA LEU A 20 5.12 16.55 -0.82
C LEU A 20 6.63 16.40 -1.10
N HIS A 21 7.45 17.39 -0.73
CA HIS A 21 8.90 17.33 -0.87
C HIS A 21 9.62 16.73 0.34
N THR A 22 8.89 16.39 1.41
CA THR A 22 9.45 15.67 2.56
C THR A 22 9.77 14.23 2.14
N LEU A 23 11.01 13.80 2.38
CA LEU A 23 11.44 12.44 2.15
C LEU A 23 10.92 11.53 3.26
N HIS A 24 10.28 10.41 2.89
CA HIS A 24 9.72 9.41 3.81
C HIS A 24 8.88 10.01 4.96
N PRO A 25 7.81 10.77 4.65
CA PRO A 25 6.96 11.37 5.67
C PRO A 25 6.32 10.30 6.56
N ALA A 26 6.29 10.56 7.86
CA ALA A 26 5.64 9.70 8.84
C ALA A 26 4.12 9.94 8.87
N LEU A 27 3.41 9.16 9.67
CA LEU A 27 2.05 9.48 10.08
C LEU A 27 2.04 10.69 11.01
N THR A 28 1.00 11.50 10.90
CA THR A 28 0.67 12.48 11.95
C THR A 28 0.06 11.76 13.15
N THR A 29 -0.06 12.44 14.30
CA THR A 29 -0.83 11.91 15.45
C THR A 29 -2.28 11.56 15.08
N ARG A 30 -2.87 12.29 14.13
CA ARG A 30 -4.19 11.95 13.60
C ARG A 30 -4.14 10.68 12.75
N GLY A 31 -3.12 10.53 11.90
CA GLY A 31 -2.87 9.33 11.11
C GLY A 31 -2.70 8.07 11.96
N GLU A 32 -1.97 8.15 13.07
CA GLU A 32 -1.84 7.03 14.02
C GLU A 32 -3.19 6.63 14.61
N ARG A 33 -4.00 7.61 15.06
CA ARG A 33 -5.35 7.34 15.58
C ARG A 33 -6.28 6.74 14.53
N GLN A 34 -6.15 7.16 13.27
CA GLN A 34 -6.91 6.55 12.17
C GLN A 34 -6.49 5.09 11.98
N ALA A 35 -5.20 4.80 12.02
CA ALA A 35 -4.67 3.45 11.86
C ALA A 35 -5.13 2.50 12.98
N ILE A 36 -5.11 2.94 14.24
CA ILE A 36 -5.63 2.16 15.37
C ILE A 36 -7.12 1.81 15.18
N LYS A 37 -7.92 2.79 14.74
CA LYS A 37 -9.36 2.60 14.49
C LYS A 37 -9.68 1.62 13.37
N LEU A 38 -8.71 1.25 12.52
CA LEU A 38 -8.93 0.19 11.53
C LEU A 38 -9.26 -1.15 12.20
N GLN A 39 -8.82 -1.41 13.43
CA GLN A 39 -9.17 -2.62 14.18
C GLN A 39 -10.67 -2.75 14.42
N GLU A 40 -11.36 -1.62 14.65
CA GLU A 40 -12.81 -1.57 14.84
C GLU A 40 -13.57 -1.87 13.54
N THR A 41 -12.98 -1.51 12.40
CA THR A 41 -13.58 -1.73 11.07
C THR A 41 -13.24 -3.12 10.52
N TRP A 42 -12.03 -3.58 10.80
CA TRP A 42 -11.43 -4.78 10.25
C TRP A 42 -10.63 -5.51 11.32
N SER A 43 -11.29 -6.49 11.93
CA SER A 43 -10.66 -7.42 12.86
C SER A 43 -9.85 -8.45 12.07
N LEU A 44 -8.55 -8.19 11.95
CA LEU A 44 -7.56 -9.09 11.36
C LEU A 44 -7.32 -10.30 12.28
N SER A 45 -6.88 -11.40 11.69
CA SER A 45 -6.60 -12.67 12.35
C SER A 45 -5.41 -13.39 11.71
N SER A 46 -5.03 -14.55 12.26
CA SER A 46 -4.00 -15.42 11.68
C SER A 46 -4.37 -16.03 10.32
N GLU A 47 -5.66 -15.98 9.97
CA GLU A 47 -6.15 -16.42 8.67
C GLU A 47 -6.00 -15.37 7.58
N ASP A 48 -5.68 -14.13 7.96
CA ASP A 48 -5.48 -13.03 7.04
C ASP A 48 -4.00 -12.88 6.67
N LEU A 49 -3.77 -12.29 5.51
CA LEU A 49 -2.46 -11.82 5.06
C LEU A 49 -2.48 -10.30 4.92
N LEU A 50 -1.51 -9.62 5.51
CA LEU A 50 -1.32 -8.18 5.35
C LEU A 50 -0.11 -7.89 4.47
N ILE A 51 -0.33 -7.21 3.35
CA ILE A 51 0.71 -6.74 2.42
C ILE A 51 0.83 -5.23 2.55
N VAL A 52 2.05 -4.73 2.68
CA VAL A 52 2.29 -3.32 2.98
C VAL A 52 3.27 -2.71 2.00
N SER A 53 2.95 -1.51 1.54
CA SER A 53 3.87 -0.67 0.77
C SER A 53 5.14 -0.37 1.57
N PRO A 54 6.32 -0.30 0.93
CA PRO A 54 7.57 0.07 1.60
C PRO A 54 7.69 1.59 1.82
N THR A 55 6.69 2.25 2.42
CA THR A 55 6.82 3.66 2.85
C THR A 55 6.60 3.78 4.35
N ILE A 56 7.26 4.73 5.04
CA ILE A 56 7.13 4.87 6.50
C ILE A 56 5.66 4.96 6.93
N ARG A 57 4.87 5.84 6.32
CA ARG A 57 3.45 6.00 6.63
C ARG A 57 2.60 4.74 6.46
N THR A 58 2.88 3.90 5.46
CA THR A 58 2.14 2.64 5.25
C THR A 58 2.57 1.57 6.24
N LEU A 59 3.87 1.49 6.56
CA LEU A 59 4.42 0.58 7.56
C LEU A 59 3.89 0.93 8.96
N GLN A 60 3.94 2.20 9.35
CA GLN A 60 3.35 2.68 10.61
C GLN A 60 1.84 2.46 10.65
N THR A 61 1.11 2.66 9.54
CA THR A 61 -0.32 2.35 9.49
C THR A 61 -0.55 0.87 9.80
N ALA A 62 0.23 -0.02 9.19
CA ALA A 62 0.13 -1.45 9.41
C ALA A 62 0.49 -1.83 10.85
N GLU A 63 1.60 -1.34 11.41
CA GLU A 63 2.00 -1.62 12.80
C GLU A 63 0.90 -1.24 13.79
N ARG A 64 0.37 -0.02 13.70
CA ARG A 64 -0.70 0.46 14.57
C ARG A 64 -2.00 -0.31 14.39
N TRP A 65 -2.33 -0.71 13.16
CA TRP A 65 -3.52 -1.51 12.90
C TRP A 65 -3.36 -2.94 13.45
N THR A 66 -2.18 -3.54 13.35
CA THR A 66 -1.92 -4.91 13.80
C THR A 66 -1.36 -5.02 15.21
N GLU A 67 -1.37 -3.95 16.00
CA GLU A 67 -0.94 -3.98 17.39
C GLU A 67 -1.75 -5.07 18.14
N ASP A 68 -1.05 -6.01 18.76
CA ASP A 68 -1.59 -7.19 19.44
C ASP A 68 -2.36 -8.20 18.57
N ILE A 69 -2.25 -8.13 17.23
CA ILE A 69 -2.88 -9.07 16.30
C ILE A 69 -1.83 -9.98 15.67
N SER A 70 -1.98 -11.29 15.88
CA SER A 70 -1.18 -12.31 15.20
C SER A 70 -1.67 -12.49 13.76
N CYS A 71 -1.20 -11.64 12.85
CA CYS A 71 -1.44 -11.71 11.41
C CYS A 71 -0.10 -11.80 10.68
N ARG A 72 -0.04 -12.54 9.57
CA ARG A 72 1.18 -12.58 8.74
C ARG A 72 1.32 -11.25 7.99
N ARG A 73 2.45 -10.58 8.21
CA ARG A 73 2.75 -9.26 7.65
C ARG A 73 3.90 -9.35 6.66
N VAL A 74 3.68 -8.84 5.44
CA VAL A 74 4.70 -8.79 4.39
C VAL A 74 4.82 -7.41 3.79
N VAL A 75 6.01 -7.05 3.33
CA VAL A 75 6.27 -5.79 2.60
C VAL A 75 6.64 -6.11 1.17
N SER A 76 6.02 -5.40 0.23
CA SER A 76 6.29 -5.57 -1.21
C SER A 76 6.30 -4.24 -1.96
N PRO A 77 7.33 -3.96 -2.77
CA PRO A 77 7.34 -2.80 -3.66
C PRO A 77 6.22 -2.82 -4.71
N ALA A 78 5.64 -3.99 -5.01
CA ALA A 78 4.49 -4.15 -5.92
C ALA A 78 3.22 -3.44 -5.44
N VAL A 79 3.17 -2.98 -4.19
CA VAL A 79 2.10 -2.15 -3.64
C VAL A 79 2.61 -0.78 -3.17
N GLY A 80 3.79 -0.36 -3.65
CA GLY A 80 4.36 0.97 -3.41
C GLY A 80 3.51 2.11 -3.99
N PRO A 81 3.92 3.37 -3.82
CA PRO A 81 3.25 4.51 -4.45
C PRO A 81 3.17 4.36 -5.97
N ARG A 82 2.02 4.76 -6.54
CA ARG A 82 1.79 4.82 -7.99
C ARG A 82 1.10 6.11 -8.38
N MET A 83 1.66 6.82 -9.35
CA MET A 83 1.03 8.00 -9.93
C MET A 83 -0.20 7.59 -10.72
N PHE A 84 -1.29 8.32 -10.51
CA PHE A 84 -2.54 8.04 -11.17
C PHE A 84 -3.27 9.34 -11.60
N PRO A 85 -3.74 9.45 -12.86
CA PRO A 85 -3.41 8.56 -13.98
C PRO A 85 -1.90 8.59 -14.29
N GLN A 86 -1.37 7.54 -14.91
CA GLN A 86 0.04 7.51 -15.30
C GLN A 86 0.27 8.50 -16.45
N LYS A 87 1.29 9.36 -16.31
CA LYS A 87 1.78 10.23 -17.37
C LYS A 87 3.30 10.14 -17.47
N LYS A 88 3.82 10.03 -18.70
CA LYS A 88 5.24 9.77 -18.96
C LYS A 88 6.16 10.90 -18.49
N GLU A 89 5.66 12.13 -18.48
CA GLU A 89 6.40 13.33 -18.08
C GLU A 89 6.47 13.51 -16.56
N TRP A 90 5.64 12.81 -15.79
CA TRP A 90 5.65 12.93 -14.34
C TRP A 90 6.80 12.14 -13.73
N LYS A 91 7.22 12.59 -12.54
CA LYS A 91 8.33 12.03 -11.79
C LYS A 91 7.93 11.78 -10.35
N THR A 92 8.48 10.72 -9.78
CA THR A 92 8.31 10.39 -8.37
C THR A 92 8.71 11.56 -7.47
N LEU A 93 7.75 12.03 -6.67
CA LEU A 93 7.99 13.04 -5.64
C LEU A 93 8.77 12.42 -4.46
N PRO A 94 9.53 13.21 -3.69
CA PRO A 94 10.28 12.72 -2.54
C PRO A 94 9.43 11.95 -1.52
N CYS A 95 8.18 12.37 -1.28
CA CYS A 95 7.28 11.68 -0.37
C CYS A 95 6.94 10.25 -0.81
N ASP A 96 7.00 9.96 -2.10
CA ASP A 96 6.63 8.68 -2.70
C ASP A 96 7.82 7.77 -2.96
N ARG A 97 9.01 8.14 -2.45
CA ARG A 97 10.15 7.23 -2.46
C ARG A 97 9.96 6.13 -1.44
N ALA A 98 10.05 4.89 -1.91
CA ALA A 98 10.09 3.72 -1.06
C ALA A 98 11.33 3.73 -0.15
N LEU A 99 11.21 3.16 1.04
CA LEU A 99 12.35 2.74 1.83
C LEU A 99 13.05 1.60 1.12
N GLY A 100 14.38 1.65 1.10
CA GLY A 100 15.21 0.55 0.64
C GLY A 100 15.04 -0.69 1.51
N LYS A 101 15.29 -1.86 0.92
CA LYS A 101 15.11 -3.18 1.55
C LYS A 101 15.82 -3.29 2.90
N ASP A 102 17.06 -2.81 2.97
CA ASP A 102 17.89 -2.88 4.18
C ASP A 102 17.30 -2.06 5.34
N ARG A 103 16.77 -0.88 5.04
CA ARG A 103 16.12 -0.03 6.04
C ARG A 103 14.83 -0.66 6.56
N VAL A 104 14.01 -1.22 5.66
CA VAL A 104 12.80 -1.94 6.08
C VAL A 104 13.16 -3.11 6.99
N SER A 105 14.16 -3.90 6.62
CA SER A 105 14.60 -5.04 7.44
C SER A 105 15.17 -4.64 8.79
N ALA A 106 15.79 -3.46 8.90
CA ALA A 106 16.38 -2.98 10.15
C ALA A 106 15.32 -2.36 11.09
N GLU A 107 14.42 -1.55 10.54
CA GLU A 107 13.45 -0.73 11.29
C GLU A 107 12.12 -1.48 11.54
N PHE A 108 11.73 -2.43 10.68
CA PHE A 108 10.43 -3.12 10.71
C PHE A 108 10.61 -4.65 10.68
N GLN A 109 11.31 -5.18 11.69
CA GLN A 109 11.80 -6.57 11.74
C GLN A 109 10.71 -7.65 11.72
N ASP A 110 9.50 -7.27 12.13
CA ASP A 110 8.32 -8.12 12.18
C ASP A 110 7.69 -8.42 10.80
N PHE A 111 8.15 -7.74 9.76
CA PHE A 111 7.64 -7.90 8.40
C PHE A 111 8.53 -8.82 7.57
N HIS A 112 7.90 -9.71 6.80
CA HIS A 112 8.62 -10.49 5.78
C HIS A 112 8.71 -9.72 4.46
N LEU A 113 9.92 -9.61 3.91
CA LEU A 113 10.15 -8.86 2.68
C LEU A 113 10.00 -9.78 1.46
N ILE A 114 9.20 -9.37 0.48
CA ILE A 114 8.95 -10.15 -0.75
C ILE A 114 9.03 -9.26 -2.00
N GLY A 115 9.17 -9.91 -3.15
CA GLY A 115 9.13 -9.27 -4.46
C GLY A 115 10.40 -8.49 -4.80
N GLU A 116 10.39 -7.94 -6.00
CA GLU A 116 11.49 -7.21 -6.63
C GLU A 116 11.20 -5.70 -6.66
N ARG A 117 12.09 -4.92 -7.30
CA ARG A 117 11.95 -3.46 -7.52
C ARG A 117 11.97 -2.61 -6.24
N TRP A 118 12.80 -2.99 -5.28
CA TRP A 118 12.99 -2.22 -4.04
C TRP A 118 13.56 -0.83 -4.29
N GLU A 119 14.37 -0.66 -5.34
CA GLU A 119 14.98 0.63 -5.68
C GLU A 119 14.13 1.43 -6.68
N GLU A 120 13.57 0.77 -7.70
CA GLU A 120 12.82 1.42 -8.78
C GLU A 120 11.35 1.68 -8.41
N GLY A 121 10.74 0.79 -7.63
CA GLY A 121 9.32 0.83 -7.29
C GLY A 121 8.40 0.68 -8.51
N ILE A 122 7.16 1.14 -8.35
CA ILE A 122 6.10 1.06 -9.37
C ILE A 122 5.52 2.44 -9.74
N ASN A 123 6.17 3.52 -9.32
CA ASN A 123 5.51 4.82 -9.24
C ASN A 123 5.25 5.47 -10.61
N ASP A 124 6.26 5.42 -11.47
CA ASP A 124 6.26 6.00 -12.80
C ASP A 124 6.33 4.96 -13.92
N ILE A 125 6.34 3.65 -13.60
CA ILE A 125 6.39 2.58 -14.59
C ILE A 125 5.14 2.62 -15.52
N PRO A 126 5.30 2.34 -16.81
CA PRO A 126 4.19 2.26 -17.76
C PRO A 126 3.10 1.28 -17.33
N GLU A 127 1.86 1.53 -17.75
CA GLU A 127 0.70 0.69 -17.39
C GLU A 127 0.90 -0.79 -17.75
N LYS A 128 1.50 -1.09 -18.91
CA LYS A 128 1.78 -2.46 -19.32
C LYS A 128 2.70 -3.19 -18.33
N GLU A 129 3.76 -2.51 -17.88
CA GLU A 129 4.72 -3.08 -16.92
C GLU A 129 4.10 -3.23 -15.53
N PHE A 130 3.22 -2.30 -15.14
CA PHE A 130 2.46 -2.41 -13.90
C PHE A 130 1.53 -3.63 -13.90
N VAL A 131 0.86 -3.93 -15.02
CA VAL A 131 0.01 -5.13 -15.13
C VAL A 131 0.79 -6.42 -14.87
N ASP A 132 2.02 -6.51 -15.37
CA ASP A 132 2.89 -7.68 -15.11
C ASP A 132 3.22 -7.78 -13.61
N VAL A 133 3.63 -6.68 -12.98
CA VAL A 133 3.91 -6.63 -11.53
C VAL A 133 2.67 -6.99 -10.68
N ALA A 134 1.52 -6.44 -11.06
CA ALA A 134 0.25 -6.69 -10.37
C ALA A 134 -0.19 -8.16 -10.53
N SER A 135 0.02 -8.75 -11.70
CA SER A 135 -0.25 -10.17 -11.96
C SER A 135 0.63 -11.09 -11.12
N GLU A 136 1.92 -10.81 -11.05
CA GLU A 136 2.87 -11.58 -10.23
C GLU A 136 2.49 -11.53 -8.74
N LEU A 137 2.16 -10.34 -8.21
CA LEU A 137 1.74 -10.21 -6.82
C LEU A 137 0.44 -10.99 -6.55
N ILE A 138 -0.57 -10.87 -7.42
CA ILE A 138 -1.83 -11.60 -7.26
C ILE A 138 -1.59 -13.11 -7.31
N HIS A 139 -0.76 -13.59 -8.22
CA HIS A 139 -0.40 -15.00 -8.30
C HIS A 139 0.25 -15.47 -6.99
N TRP A 140 1.21 -14.70 -6.47
CA TRP A 140 1.84 -14.98 -5.19
C TRP A 140 0.82 -15.01 -4.03
N CYS A 141 -0.14 -14.07 -3.99
CA CYS A 141 -1.20 -14.05 -2.99
C CYS A 141 -2.05 -15.33 -3.03
N LYS A 142 -2.44 -15.79 -4.23
CA LYS A 142 -3.20 -17.05 -4.40
C LYS A 142 -2.46 -18.25 -3.85
N GLN A 143 -1.13 -18.31 -4.05
CA GLN A 143 -0.29 -19.39 -3.52
C GLN A 143 -0.24 -19.41 -1.98
N GLN A 144 -0.56 -18.31 -1.30
CA GLN A 144 -0.59 -18.28 0.17
C GLN A 144 -1.83 -18.99 0.74
N GLY A 145 -2.83 -19.32 -0.09
CA GLY A 145 -4.02 -20.05 0.34
C GLY A 145 -4.91 -19.30 1.33
N LYS A 146 -4.83 -17.97 1.38
CA LYS A 146 -5.66 -17.13 2.26
C LYS A 146 -6.90 -16.64 1.52
N ASP A 147 -8.04 -16.65 2.21
CA ASP A 147 -9.31 -16.17 1.64
C ASP A 147 -9.36 -14.65 1.56
N ARG A 148 -8.73 -13.95 2.52
CA ARG A 148 -8.67 -12.49 2.60
C ARG A 148 -7.23 -12.01 2.67
N VAL A 149 -6.90 -11.04 1.82
CA VAL A 149 -5.61 -10.35 1.82
C VAL A 149 -5.87 -8.86 1.93
N PHE A 150 -5.28 -8.24 2.94
CA PHE A 150 -5.32 -6.79 3.15
C PHE A 150 -4.07 -6.15 2.56
N VAL A 151 -4.24 -5.00 1.93
CA VAL A 151 -3.16 -4.29 1.24
C VAL A 151 -3.13 -2.83 1.70
N VAL A 152 -2.14 -2.46 2.52
CA VAL A 152 -1.95 -1.07 2.97
C VAL A 152 -1.07 -0.33 1.97
N THR A 153 -1.64 0.63 1.26
CA THR A 153 -1.01 1.29 0.10
C THR A 153 -1.53 2.73 -0.08
N HIS A 154 -1.43 3.26 -1.30
CA HIS A 154 -1.68 4.63 -1.72
C HIS A 154 -2.82 4.68 -2.72
N ASP A 155 -3.53 5.81 -2.77
CA ASP A 155 -4.70 6.03 -3.61
C ASP A 155 -4.53 5.65 -5.10
N GLY A 156 -3.42 6.05 -5.71
CA GLY A 156 -3.13 5.73 -7.11
C GLY A 156 -2.87 4.25 -7.35
N THR A 157 -2.22 3.57 -6.41
CA THR A 157 -1.99 2.12 -6.45
C THR A 157 -3.29 1.35 -6.31
N MET A 158 -4.12 1.72 -5.32
CA MET A 158 -5.46 1.14 -5.14
C MET A 158 -6.28 1.26 -6.42
N THR A 159 -6.27 2.45 -7.02
CA THR A 159 -7.02 2.74 -8.23
C THR A 159 -6.50 1.94 -9.43
N ALA A 160 -5.18 1.84 -9.59
CA ALA A 160 -4.58 1.08 -10.69
C ALA A 160 -4.90 -0.43 -10.60
N TYR A 161 -4.74 -1.04 -9.42
CA TYR A 161 -5.16 -2.43 -9.21
C TYR A 161 -6.65 -2.64 -9.48
N ARG A 162 -7.51 -1.74 -8.97
CA ARG A 162 -8.96 -1.83 -9.20
C ARG A 162 -9.32 -1.74 -10.68
N GLN A 163 -8.71 -0.81 -11.41
CA GLN A 163 -8.98 -0.69 -12.85
C GLN A 163 -8.62 -1.97 -13.60
N TRP A 164 -7.44 -2.52 -13.31
CA TRP A 164 -6.98 -3.74 -13.97
C TRP A 164 -7.85 -4.95 -13.63
N ILE A 165 -8.17 -5.16 -12.34
CA ILE A 165 -8.96 -6.31 -11.90
C ILE A 165 -10.43 -6.20 -12.34
N GLU A 166 -11.05 -5.03 -12.19
CA GLU A 166 -12.48 -4.85 -12.46
C GLU A 166 -12.78 -4.49 -13.93
N GLY A 167 -11.76 -4.17 -14.74
CA GLY A 167 -11.93 -3.76 -16.13
C GLY A 167 -12.66 -2.41 -16.30
N LYS A 168 -12.60 -1.54 -15.29
CA LYS A 168 -13.29 -0.23 -15.28
C LYS A 168 -12.33 0.93 -15.47
N THR A 169 -12.85 2.05 -15.96
CA THR A 169 -12.15 3.34 -15.96
C THR A 169 -12.45 4.07 -14.66
N LEU A 170 -11.42 4.44 -13.91
CA LEU A 170 -11.52 5.20 -12.68
C LEU A 170 -10.79 6.54 -12.81
N THR A 171 -11.05 7.45 -11.88
CA THR A 171 -10.48 8.80 -11.84
C THR A 171 -9.96 9.11 -10.44
N ARG A 172 -9.31 10.28 -10.28
CA ARG A 172 -8.94 10.78 -8.94
C ARG A 172 -10.15 11.03 -8.03
N GLY A 173 -11.36 11.18 -8.61
CA GLY A 173 -12.60 11.29 -7.83
C GLY A 173 -12.96 10.01 -7.08
N ASP A 174 -12.39 8.87 -7.47
CA ASP A 174 -12.62 7.56 -6.86
C ASP A 174 -11.63 7.24 -5.73
N PHE A 175 -10.75 8.19 -5.40
CA PHE A 175 -9.75 8.01 -4.36
C PHE A 175 -10.40 7.94 -2.97
N PRO A 176 -10.09 6.91 -2.17
CA PRO A 176 -10.52 6.87 -0.80
C PRO A 176 -9.79 7.94 0.03
N LYS A 177 -10.47 8.41 1.08
CA LYS A 177 -9.82 9.22 2.12
C LYS A 177 -8.82 8.37 2.91
N GLU A 178 -8.05 9.01 3.78
CA GLU A 178 -7.09 8.35 4.68
C GLU A 178 -7.78 7.23 5.47
N THR A 179 -7.16 6.05 5.57
CA THR A 179 -7.77 4.80 6.10
C THR A 179 -9.06 4.33 5.43
N GLY A 180 -9.48 4.97 4.35
CA GLY A 180 -10.54 4.48 3.48
C GLY A 180 -10.09 3.23 2.74
N TRP A 181 -11.05 2.35 2.46
CA TRP A 181 -10.78 1.03 1.91
C TRP A 181 -11.71 0.68 0.76
N VAL A 182 -11.28 -0.28 -0.05
CA VAL A 182 -12.00 -0.82 -1.20
C VAL A 182 -11.76 -2.32 -1.27
N ARG A 183 -12.82 -3.09 -1.55
CA ARG A 183 -12.75 -4.55 -1.69
C ARG A 183 -12.87 -4.94 -3.15
N VAL A 184 -12.06 -5.91 -3.56
CA VAL A 184 -12.07 -6.47 -4.91
C VAL A 184 -11.99 -7.98 -4.81
N LYS A 185 -12.87 -8.68 -5.53
CA LYS A 185 -12.78 -10.14 -5.65
C LYS A 185 -11.85 -10.50 -6.79
N VAL A 186 -10.97 -11.45 -6.53
CA VAL A 186 -10.06 -12.02 -7.54
C VAL A 186 -10.39 -13.50 -7.67
N GLU A 187 -10.82 -13.87 -8.88
CA GLU A 187 -10.97 -15.25 -9.36
C GLU A 187 -9.59 -15.85 -9.63
#